data_AF-E6TQH3-F1
#
_entry.id   AF-E6TQH3-F1
#
_cell.length_a   1.000
_cell.length_b   1.000
_cell.length_c   1.000
_cell.angle_alpha   90.00
_cell.angle_beta   90.00
_cell.angle_gamma   90.00
#
_symmetry.space_group_name_H-M   'P 1'
#
loop_
_entity.id
_entity.type
_entity.pdbx_description
1 polymer ?
#
loop_
_entity_poly.entity_id
_entity_poly.type
_entity_poly.pdbx_seq_one_letter_code
_entity_poly.pdbx_strand_id
1 'polypeptide(L)'
;MKRFKVFFNIEKEEQWLNDQLQKGYRCTNISSFGIYTFEKTDKRYAMRLDYQGYLRKERFVEYKGIYEDFGWNYIKGSSLSGIRYWQKEEDDQNEIFSDRQSKGNYYKRLMHYSIWLGSLCLVYSYMLYNDAGLYHEGLWSMNGALFWKAFLFETPFVLVKLSPTLLAILFAISLYKAYRKYSLFKV
;
A
#
# COMPACT_ATOMS: atom_id res chain seq x y z
N MET A 1 21.93 1.04 4.51
CA MET A 1 21.29 -0.29 4.60
C MET A 1 20.08 -0.34 3.68
N LYS A 2 19.97 -1.34 2.80
CA LYS A 2 18.77 -1.55 1.96
C LYS A 2 17.92 -2.66 2.58
N ARG A 3 16.59 -2.50 2.57
CA ARG A 3 15.64 -3.52 3.02
C ARG A 3 14.53 -3.67 2.01
N PHE A 4 14.19 -4.91 1.68
CA PHE A 4 13.08 -5.23 0.79
C PHE A 4 11.86 -5.62 1.61
N LYS A 5 10.73 -4.95 1.38
CA LYS A 5 9.43 -5.30 1.97
C LYS A 5 8.30 -4.71 1.12
N VAL A 6 7.19 -5.42 1.01
CA VAL A 6 6.01 -4.95 0.25
C VAL A 6 4.84 -4.86 1.20
N PHE A 7 4.11 -3.74 1.12
CA PHE A 7 2.93 -3.49 1.94
C PHE A 7 1.72 -3.21 1.07
N PHE A 8 0.59 -3.81 1.42
CA PHE A 8 -0.73 -3.52 0.83
C PHE A 8 -1.59 -2.64 1.75
N ASN A 9 -1.06 -2.27 2.92
CA ASN A 9 -1.74 -1.43 3.90
C ASN A 9 -0.79 -0.31 4.35
N ILE A 10 -1.17 0.93 4.05
CA ILE A 10 -0.39 2.14 4.30
C ILE A 10 -0.08 2.30 5.79
N GLU A 11 -1.03 1.99 6.68
CA GLU A 11 -0.80 2.12 8.13
C GLU A 11 0.25 1.14 8.64
N LYS A 12 0.24 -0.10 8.13
CA LYS A 12 1.27 -1.09 8.47
C LYS A 12 2.64 -0.70 7.93
N GLU A 13 2.68 -0.10 6.74
CA GLU A 13 3.92 0.45 6.17
C GLU A 13 4.46 1.59 7.05
N GLU A 14 3.60 2.54 7.43
CA GLU A 14 3.97 3.64 8.32
C GLU A 14 4.50 3.15 9.67
N GLN A 15 3.81 2.20 10.30
CA GLN A 15 4.26 1.60 11.57
C GLN A 15 5.64 0.96 11.42
N TRP A 16 5.83 0.13 10.39
CA TRP A 16 7.11 -0.53 10.17
C TRP A 16 8.25 0.45 9.85
N LEU A 17 7.96 1.54 9.13
CA LEU A 17 8.93 2.61 8.87
C LEU A 17 9.32 3.29 10.18
N ASN A 18 8.35 3.68 11.02
CA ASN A 18 8.63 4.28 12.32
C ASN A 18 9.43 3.34 13.23
N ASP A 19 9.16 2.04 13.24
CA ASP A 19 9.95 1.05 13.97
C ASP A 19 11.42 1.00 13.50
N GLN A 20 11.69 1.31 12.23
CA GLN A 20 13.08 1.44 11.75
C GLN A 20 13.69 2.75 12.19
N LEU A 21 12.94 3.85 12.14
CA LEU A 21 13.45 5.16 12.54
C LEU A 21 13.82 5.20 14.03
N GLN A 22 13.02 4.57 14.89
CA GLN A 22 13.28 4.43 16.33
C GLN A 22 14.56 3.64 16.65
N LYS A 23 15.04 2.81 15.72
CA LYS A 23 16.31 2.07 15.86
C LYS A 23 17.54 2.91 15.47
N GLY A 24 17.39 4.22 15.29
CA GLY A 24 18.48 5.12 14.87
C GLY A 24 18.75 5.07 13.37
N TYR A 25 17.70 4.90 12.56
CA TYR A 25 17.82 4.96 11.11
C TYR A 25 17.05 6.14 10.53
N ARG A 26 17.51 6.68 9.41
CA ARG A 26 16.81 7.66 8.59
C ARG A 26 16.51 7.05 7.23
N CYS A 27 15.26 7.10 6.79
CA CYS A 27 14.93 6.70 5.43
C CYS A 27 15.37 7.79 4.44
N THR A 28 16.12 7.42 3.40
CA THR A 28 16.60 8.37 2.38
C THR A 28 15.98 8.14 1.00
N ASN A 29 15.60 6.90 0.68
CA ASN A 29 15.02 6.57 -0.61
C ASN A 29 14.03 5.40 -0.50
N ILE A 30 12.93 5.49 -1.23
CA ILE A 30 11.87 4.49 -1.29
C ILE A 30 11.60 4.17 -2.76
N SER A 31 12.01 2.98 -3.18
CA SER A 31 11.76 2.48 -4.53
C SER A 31 10.32 2.01 -4.68
N SER A 32 9.79 2.14 -5.89
CA SER A 32 8.49 1.60 -6.29
C SER A 32 8.36 0.09 -6.18
N PHE A 33 9.48 -0.63 -6.07
CA PHE A 33 9.50 -2.08 -5.93
C PHE A 33 9.63 -2.54 -4.47
N GLY A 34 9.33 -1.68 -3.48
CA GLY A 34 9.40 -2.06 -2.06
C GLY A 34 10.83 -2.16 -1.52
N ILE A 35 11.77 -1.44 -2.13
CA ILE A 35 13.15 -1.34 -1.62
C ILE A 35 13.27 -0.01 -0.86
N TYR A 36 13.52 -0.11 0.44
CA TYR A 36 13.73 1.02 1.33
C TYR A 36 15.21 1.16 1.64
N THR A 37 15.74 2.37 1.47
CA THR A 37 17.13 2.71 1.80
C THR A 37 17.14 3.51 3.09
N PHE A 38 17.94 3.04 4.04
CA PHE A 38 18.13 3.61 5.35
C PHE A 38 19.59 3.97 5.60
N GLU A 39 19.83 5.09 6.26
CA GLU A 39 21.13 5.51 6.77
C GLU A 39 21.10 5.51 8.30
N LYS A 40 22.23 5.22 8.95
CA LYS A 40 22.30 5.34 10.41
C LYS A 40 22.36 6.82 10.77
N THR A 41 21.67 7.19 11.83
CA THR A 41 21.64 8.56 12.34
C THR A 41 21.48 8.51 13.85
N ASP A 42 22.04 9.52 14.53
CA ASP A 42 21.91 9.67 15.98
C ASP A 42 20.64 10.46 16.36
N LYS A 43 19.99 11.07 15.38
CA LYS A 43 18.74 11.83 15.55
C LYS A 43 17.53 10.91 15.42
N ARG A 44 16.49 11.19 16.19
CA ARG A 44 15.20 10.50 16.07
C ARG A 44 14.36 11.15 14.99
N TYR A 45 13.72 10.34 14.16
CA TYR A 45 12.84 10.81 13.09
C TYR A 45 11.48 10.15 13.22
N ALA A 46 10.43 10.88 12.85
CA ALA A 46 9.08 10.39 12.67
C ALA A 46 8.73 10.34 11.18
N MET A 47 8.05 9.27 10.76
CA MET A 47 7.51 9.10 9.41
C MET A 47 5.99 9.14 9.46
N ARG A 48 5.39 9.84 8.50
CA ARG A 48 3.96 9.79 8.24
C ARG A 48 3.70 9.58 6.75
N LEU A 49 2.70 8.78 6.45
CA LEU A 49 2.27 8.50 5.08
C LEU A 49 0.94 9.18 4.82
N ASP A 50 0.86 9.94 3.74
CA ASP A 50 -0.42 10.47 3.24
C ASP A 50 -0.75 9.81 1.90
N TYR A 51 -2.04 9.58 1.68
CA TYR A 51 -2.58 9.11 0.42
C TYR A 51 -3.23 10.28 -0.31
N GLN A 52 -2.54 10.71 -1.35
CA GLN A 52 -2.96 11.81 -2.21
C GLN A 52 -2.91 11.29 -3.65
N GLY A 53 -4.08 11.23 -4.29
CA GLY A 53 -4.20 10.82 -5.69
C GLY A 53 -3.39 11.72 -6.64
N TYR A 54 -3.59 11.55 -7.95
CA TYR A 54 -2.94 12.41 -8.93
C TYR A 54 -3.25 13.89 -8.67
N LEU A 55 -2.20 14.67 -8.38
CA LEU A 55 -2.25 16.12 -8.28
C LEU A 55 -1.58 16.71 -9.52
N ARG A 56 -2.14 17.79 -10.06
CA ARG A 56 -1.45 18.63 -11.05
C ARG A 56 -0.16 19.19 -10.42
N LYS A 57 0.85 19.43 -11.26
CA LYS A 57 2.18 19.86 -10.80
C LYS A 57 2.11 21.11 -9.90
N GLU A 58 1.31 22.12 -10.25
CA GLU A 58 1.18 23.33 -9.42
C GLU A 58 0.63 23.01 -8.02
N ARG A 59 -0.49 22.28 -7.94
CA ARG A 59 -1.08 21.87 -6.66
C ARG A 59 -0.17 20.95 -5.85
N PHE A 60 0.68 20.17 -6.51
CA PHE A 60 1.67 19.33 -5.82
C PHE A 60 2.77 20.19 -5.18
N VAL A 61 3.21 21.25 -5.85
CA VAL A 61 4.19 22.20 -5.28
C VAL A 61 3.58 22.94 -4.09
N GLU A 62 2.35 23.43 -4.21
CA GLU A 62 1.63 24.06 -3.08
C GLU A 62 1.44 23.10 -1.91
N TYR A 63 0.92 21.90 -2.17
CA TYR A 63 0.76 20.85 -1.16
C TYR A 63 2.09 20.52 -0.48
N LYS A 64 3.18 20.44 -1.25
CA LYS A 64 4.51 20.16 -0.71
C LYS A 64 5.05 21.30 0.16
N GLY A 65 4.87 22.54 -0.28
CA GLY A 65 5.28 23.73 0.46
C GLY A 65 4.63 23.80 1.85
N ILE A 66 3.33 23.52 1.94
CA ILE A 66 2.60 23.51 3.22
C ILE A 66 3.30 22.61 4.24
N TYR A 67 3.68 21.37 3.88
CA TYR A 67 4.33 20.46 4.83
C TYR A 67 5.79 20.82 5.12
N GLU A 68 6.51 21.36 4.13
CA GLU A 68 7.88 21.84 4.33
C GLU A 68 7.92 23.00 5.33
N ASP A 69 6.91 23.88 5.34
CA ASP A 69 6.76 24.97 6.32
C ASP A 69 6.56 24.45 7.75
N PHE A 70 5.96 23.25 7.92
CA PHE A 70 5.84 22.56 9.21
C PHE A 70 7.06 21.68 9.58
N GLY A 71 8.14 21.75 8.77
CA GLY A 71 9.39 21.03 8.99
C GLY A 71 9.41 19.59 8.46
N TRP A 72 8.41 19.18 7.67
CA TRP A 72 8.40 17.85 7.06
C TRP A 72 9.21 17.82 5.77
N ASN A 73 10.12 16.85 5.67
CA ASN A 73 10.88 16.59 4.46
C ASN A 73 10.15 15.56 3.59
N TYR A 74 9.94 15.90 2.32
CA TYR A 74 9.36 15.00 1.36
C TYR A 74 10.38 13.93 0.91
N ILE A 75 10.06 12.66 1.12
CA ILE A 75 10.82 11.54 0.56
C ILE A 75 10.14 11.11 -0.73
N LYS A 76 10.87 11.20 -1.85
CA LYS A 76 10.36 10.78 -3.15
C LYS A 76 10.13 9.26 -3.13
N GLY A 77 8.86 8.87 -3.08
CA GLY A 77 8.40 7.49 -3.23
C GLY A 77 7.90 7.20 -4.66
N SER A 78 7.22 6.07 -4.78
CA SER A 78 6.59 5.63 -6.03
C SER A 78 5.48 6.57 -6.48
N SER A 79 5.64 7.21 -7.65
CA SER A 79 4.58 8.02 -8.25
C SER A 79 3.32 7.20 -8.60
N LEU A 80 3.48 5.89 -8.82
CA LEU A 80 2.41 4.97 -9.18
C LEU A 80 1.43 4.68 -8.02
N SER A 81 1.89 4.78 -6.77
CA SER A 81 1.09 4.38 -5.61
C SER A 81 0.16 5.47 -5.07
N GLY A 82 0.41 6.74 -5.41
CA GLY A 82 -0.28 7.89 -4.77
C GLY A 82 0.10 8.10 -3.31
N ILE A 83 1.02 7.31 -2.76
CA ILE A 83 1.54 7.46 -1.40
C ILE A 83 2.58 8.60 -1.40
N ARG A 84 2.50 9.45 -0.38
CA ARG A 84 3.42 10.56 -0.12
C ARG A 84 4.09 10.30 1.22
N TYR A 85 5.41 10.29 1.21
CA TYR A 85 6.23 9.94 2.36
C TYR A 85 6.80 11.22 2.96
N TRP A 86 6.50 11.44 4.23
CA TRP A 86 6.90 12.63 4.96
C TRP A 86 7.74 12.23 6.17
N GLN A 87 8.93 12.83 6.28
CA GLN A 87 9.87 12.56 7.38
C GLN A 87 10.24 13.87 8.08
N LYS A 88 10.07 13.91 9.40
CA LYS A 88 10.45 15.05 10.26
C LYS A 88 11.34 14.55 11.40
N GLU A 89 12.25 15.38 11.89
CA GLU A 89 12.99 15.10 13.14
C GLU A 89 11.99 15.11 14.29
N GLU A 90 12.04 14.11 15.17
CA GLU A 90 11.02 13.90 16.21
C GLU A 90 10.90 15.14 17.11
N ASP A 91 9.68 15.66 17.21
CA ASP A 91 9.30 16.83 18.01
C ASP A 91 7.99 16.52 18.76
N ASP A 92 7.51 17.40 19.65
CA ASP A 92 6.26 17.17 20.40
C ASP A 92 5.02 17.11 19.48
N GLN A 93 5.13 17.57 18.23
CA GLN A 93 4.07 17.52 17.21
C GLN A 93 4.46 16.69 15.98
N ASN A 94 4.14 15.40 16.04
CA ASN A 94 4.42 14.41 14.98
C ASN A 94 3.17 14.03 14.14
N GLU A 95 2.09 14.81 14.21
CA GLU A 95 0.90 14.60 13.40
C GLU A 95 0.89 15.52 12.17
N ILE A 96 0.60 14.96 11.00
CA ILE A 96 0.44 15.71 9.73
C ILE A 96 -0.91 16.43 9.64
N PHE A 97 -1.91 15.95 10.40
CA PHE A 97 -3.25 16.51 10.42
C PHE A 97 -3.62 16.89 11.85
N SER A 98 -3.67 18.19 12.15
CA SER A 98 -4.21 18.71 13.41
C SER A 98 -5.74 18.55 13.47
N ASP A 99 -6.41 18.70 12.31
CA ASP A 99 -7.86 18.85 12.29
C ASP A 99 -8.60 17.54 12.05
N ARG A 100 -9.67 17.34 12.83
CA ARG A 100 -10.58 16.19 12.74
C ARG A 100 -11.17 16.02 11.33
N GLN A 101 -11.51 17.14 10.68
CA GLN A 101 -12.08 17.15 9.33
C GLN A 101 -11.06 16.67 8.27
N SER A 102 -9.80 17.07 8.40
CA SER A 102 -8.71 16.64 7.51
C SER A 102 -8.45 15.14 7.64
N LYS A 103 -8.47 14.59 8.87
CA LYS A 103 -8.41 13.14 9.11
C LYS A 103 -9.60 12.39 8.48
N GLY A 104 -10.82 12.93 8.60
CA GLY A 104 -12.00 12.36 7.96
C GLY A 104 -11.89 12.33 6.43
N ASN A 105 -11.43 13.42 5.82
CA ASN A 105 -11.21 13.49 4.37
C ASN A 105 -10.14 12.52 3.88
N TYR A 106 -9.07 12.32 4.66
CA TYR A 106 -8.05 11.30 4.38
C TYR A 106 -8.67 9.90 4.31
N TYR A 107 -9.43 9.47 5.33
CA TYR A 107 -10.06 8.15 5.31
C TYR A 107 -11.08 7.99 4.19
N LYS A 108 -11.81 9.07 3.83
CA LYS A 108 -12.70 9.06 2.66
C LYS A 108 -11.93 8.79 1.37
N ARG A 109 -10.77 9.44 1.15
CA ARG A 109 -9.91 9.17 -0.01
C ARG A 109 -9.39 7.73 -0.02
N LEU A 110 -8.98 7.22 1.15
CA LEU A 110 -8.49 5.85 1.29
C LEU A 110 -9.58 4.80 1.00
N MET A 111 -10.82 5.08 1.41
CA MET A 111 -11.97 4.24 1.06
C MET A 111 -12.21 4.21 -0.45
N HIS A 112 -12.23 5.37 -1.11
CA HIS A 112 -12.42 5.45 -2.57
C HIS A 112 -11.33 4.68 -3.31
N TYR A 113 -10.07 4.79 -2.88
CA TYR A 113 -8.95 4.02 -3.42
C TYR A 113 -9.15 2.51 -3.24
N SER A 114 -9.52 2.08 -2.03
CA SER A 114 -9.73 0.67 -1.71
C SER A 114 -10.90 0.07 -2.51
N ILE A 115 -11.99 0.84 -2.71
CA ILE A 115 -13.13 0.43 -3.56
C ILE A 115 -12.69 0.32 -5.01
N TRP A 116 -12.00 1.32 -5.54
CA TRP A 116 -11.62 1.35 -6.96
C TRP A 116 -10.63 0.23 -7.32
N LEU A 117 -9.62 -0.02 -6.49
CA LEU A 117 -8.71 -1.14 -6.71
C LEU A 117 -9.39 -2.49 -6.44
N GLY A 118 -10.19 -2.59 -5.38
CA GLY A 118 -10.94 -3.80 -5.08
C GLY A 118 -11.88 -4.21 -6.21
N SER A 119 -12.60 -3.25 -6.80
CA SER A 119 -13.50 -3.52 -7.94
C SER A 119 -12.72 -3.94 -9.19
N LEU A 120 -11.59 -3.29 -9.49
CA LEU A 120 -10.73 -3.67 -10.60
C LEU A 120 -10.19 -5.11 -10.44
N CYS A 121 -9.76 -5.48 -9.24
CA CYS A 121 -9.34 -6.85 -8.92
C CYS A 121 -10.48 -7.86 -9.09
N LEU A 122 -11.71 -7.52 -8.71
CA LEU A 122 -12.88 -8.40 -8.89
C LEU A 122 -13.25 -8.57 -10.36
N VAL A 123 -13.24 -7.50 -11.16
CA VAL A 123 -13.49 -7.56 -12.61
C VAL A 123 -12.46 -8.44 -13.29
N TYR A 124 -11.17 -8.26 -12.95
CA TYR A 124 -10.10 -9.07 -13.51
C TYR A 124 -10.21 -10.54 -13.08
N SER A 125 -10.59 -10.80 -11.82
CA SER A 125 -10.88 -12.16 -11.34
C SER A 125 -12.02 -12.80 -12.13
N TYR A 126 -13.10 -12.06 -12.36
CA TYR A 126 -14.25 -12.51 -13.12
C TYR A 126 -13.88 -12.85 -14.56
N MET A 127 -13.09 -12.00 -15.22
CA MET A 127 -12.57 -12.27 -16.56
C MET A 127 -11.73 -13.57 -16.61
N LEU A 128 -10.86 -13.79 -15.62
CA LEU A 128 -10.01 -14.98 -15.56
C LEU A 128 -10.77 -16.28 -15.29
N TYR A 129 -11.86 -16.23 -14.52
CA TYR A 129 -12.66 -17.41 -14.18
C TYR A 129 -13.76 -17.72 -15.18
N ASN A 130 -14.22 -16.74 -15.96
CA ASN A 130 -15.26 -16.94 -16.95
C ASN A 130 -14.82 -17.85 -18.11
N ASP A 131 -13.60 -17.69 -18.60
CA ASP A 131 -13.11 -18.40 -19.79
C ASP A 131 -12.33 -19.69 -19.48
N ALA A 132 -11.82 -19.84 -18.26
CA ALA A 132 -10.98 -20.98 -17.90
C ALA A 132 -11.27 -21.43 -16.47
N GLY A 133 -11.49 -22.74 -16.29
CA GLY A 133 -11.36 -23.38 -14.99
C GLY A 133 -10.01 -23.05 -14.34
N LEU A 134 -9.94 -23.20 -13.03
CA LEU A 134 -8.70 -22.96 -12.29
C LEU A 134 -7.58 -23.85 -12.84
N TYR A 135 -7.87 -25.14 -12.97
CA TYR A 135 -7.05 -26.15 -13.65
C TYR A 135 -7.67 -26.52 -15.01
N HIS A 136 -6.87 -27.08 -15.91
CA HIS A 136 -7.40 -27.68 -17.14
C HIS A 136 -8.34 -28.85 -16.84
N GLU A 137 -9.41 -28.96 -17.63
CA GLU A 137 -10.43 -30.01 -17.45
C GLU A 137 -9.85 -31.43 -17.57
N GLY A 138 -8.87 -31.61 -18.46
CA GLY A 138 -8.18 -32.89 -18.67
C GLY A 138 -7.20 -33.29 -17.56
N LEU A 139 -6.94 -32.44 -16.57
CA LEU A 139 -6.02 -32.76 -15.48
C LEU A 139 -6.54 -33.94 -14.65
N TRP A 140 -7.84 -33.95 -14.36
CA TRP A 140 -8.48 -34.94 -13.48
C TRP A 140 -8.63 -36.32 -14.12
N SER A 141 -8.50 -36.44 -15.44
CA SER A 141 -8.55 -37.71 -16.15
C SER A 141 -7.18 -38.38 -16.32
N MET A 142 -6.09 -37.71 -15.92
CA MET A 142 -4.73 -38.27 -15.97
C MET A 142 -4.48 -39.26 -14.84
N ASN A 143 -3.69 -40.30 -15.11
CA ASN A 143 -3.34 -41.33 -14.12
C ASN A 143 -1.85 -41.30 -13.74
N GLY A 144 -1.55 -41.64 -12.49
CA GLY A 144 -0.20 -41.91 -11.98
C GLY A 144 0.75 -40.71 -12.05
N ALA A 145 1.96 -40.91 -12.56
CA ALA A 145 3.01 -39.89 -12.59
C ALA A 145 2.71 -38.69 -13.51
N LEU A 146 1.87 -38.87 -14.54
CA LEU A 146 1.47 -37.79 -15.44
C LEU A 146 0.58 -36.77 -14.73
N PHE A 147 -0.35 -37.23 -13.89
CA PHE A 147 -1.17 -36.36 -13.05
C PHE A 147 -0.31 -35.45 -12.16
N TRP A 148 0.62 -36.04 -11.40
CA TRP A 148 1.45 -35.27 -10.46
C TRP A 148 2.34 -34.24 -11.17
N LYS A 149 2.87 -34.56 -12.35
CA LYS A 149 3.66 -33.62 -13.16
C LYS A 149 2.80 -32.48 -13.70
N ALA A 150 1.63 -32.79 -14.28
CA ALA A 150 0.71 -31.79 -14.80
C ALA A 150 0.17 -30.89 -13.68
N PHE A 151 -0.19 -31.47 -12.53
CA PHE A 151 -0.66 -30.73 -11.35
C PHE A 151 0.40 -29.75 -10.84
N LEU A 152 1.64 -30.22 -10.63
CA LEU A 152 2.73 -29.37 -10.15
C LEU A 152 3.07 -28.25 -11.16
N PHE A 153 3.00 -28.55 -12.46
CA PHE A 153 3.23 -27.59 -13.52
C PHE A 153 2.12 -26.52 -13.61
N GLU A 154 0.85 -26.90 -13.43
CA GLU A 154 -0.29 -25.97 -13.49
C GLU A 154 -0.45 -25.12 -12.22
N THR A 155 -0.01 -25.64 -11.07
CA THR A 155 -0.18 -24.99 -9.76
C THR A 155 0.32 -23.52 -9.73
N PRO A 156 1.51 -23.16 -10.25
CA PRO A 156 1.93 -21.76 -10.32
C PRO A 156 0.98 -20.85 -11.11
N PHE A 157 0.42 -21.34 -12.22
CA PHE A 157 -0.53 -20.57 -13.03
C PHE A 157 -1.86 -20.40 -12.30
N VAL A 158 -2.31 -21.42 -11.58
CA VAL A 158 -3.50 -21.32 -10.72
C VAL A 158 -3.28 -20.29 -9.62
N LEU A 159 -2.10 -20.27 -8.98
CA LEU A 159 -1.77 -19.26 -7.97
C LEU A 159 -1.78 -17.84 -8.55
N VAL A 160 -1.26 -17.65 -9.77
CA VAL A 160 -1.32 -16.35 -10.46
C VAL A 160 -2.77 -15.97 -10.77
N LYS A 161 -3.61 -16.90 -11.24
CA LYS A 161 -5.05 -16.67 -11.48
C LYS A 161 -5.82 -16.31 -10.20
N LEU A 162 -5.45 -16.89 -9.06
CA LEU A 162 -6.06 -16.60 -7.75
C LEU A 162 -5.53 -15.31 -7.11
N SER A 163 -4.40 -14.79 -7.58
CA SER A 163 -3.80 -13.57 -7.01
C SER A 163 -4.74 -12.35 -6.98
N PRO A 164 -5.60 -12.09 -7.98
CA PRO A 164 -6.47 -10.92 -7.98
C PRO A 164 -7.63 -11.05 -6.98
N THR A 165 -8.16 -12.25 -6.74
CA THR A 165 -9.18 -12.45 -5.70
C THR A 165 -8.60 -12.26 -4.31
N LEU A 166 -7.39 -12.77 -4.07
CA LEU A 166 -6.69 -12.55 -2.80
C LEU A 166 -6.44 -11.05 -2.57
N LEU A 167 -6.01 -10.32 -3.60
CA LEU A 167 -5.86 -8.86 -3.53
C LEU A 167 -7.19 -8.15 -3.27
N ALA A 168 -8.29 -8.56 -3.91
CA ALA A 168 -9.61 -7.99 -3.67
C ALA A 168 -10.04 -8.14 -2.19
N ILE A 169 -9.78 -9.29 -1.57
CA ILE A 169 -10.04 -9.51 -0.13
C ILE A 169 -9.19 -8.55 0.73
N LEU A 170 -7.91 -8.37 0.41
CA LEU A 170 -7.04 -7.43 1.13
C LEU A 170 -7.55 -5.98 1.02
N PHE A 171 -8.01 -5.56 -0.16
CA PHE A 171 -8.61 -4.24 -0.36
C PHE A 171 -9.95 -4.11 0.36
N ALA A 172 -10.78 -5.15 0.44
CA ALA A 172 -12.01 -5.14 1.23
C ALA A 172 -11.73 -4.96 2.73
N ILE A 173 -10.69 -5.63 3.26
CA ILE A 173 -10.25 -5.43 4.65
C ILE A 173 -9.75 -4.00 4.86
N SER A 174 -8.98 -3.45 3.91
CA SER A 174 -8.52 -2.06 3.94
C SER A 174 -9.71 -1.08 3.96
N LEU A 175 -10.70 -1.31 3.10
CA LEU A 175 -11.93 -0.53 3.03
C LEU A 175 -12.70 -0.54 4.36
N TYR A 176 -12.89 -1.73 4.94
CA TYR A 176 -13.59 -1.86 6.22
C TYR A 176 -12.88 -1.08 7.34
N LYS A 177 -11.55 -1.17 7.42
CA LYS A 177 -10.76 -0.41 8.39
C LYS A 177 -10.87 1.09 8.17
N ALA A 178 -10.74 1.54 6.92
CA ALA A 178 -10.87 2.95 6.56
C ALA A 178 -12.27 3.48 6.86
N TYR A 179 -13.31 2.70 6.59
CA TYR A 179 -14.71 3.03 6.90
C TYR A 179 -14.94 3.16 8.41
N ARG A 180 -14.47 2.20 9.21
CA ARG A 180 -14.61 2.24 10.68
C ARG A 180 -13.94 3.48 11.27
N LYS A 181 -12.79 3.89 10.73
CA LYS A 181 -12.11 5.11 11.17
C LYS A 181 -12.84 6.35 10.67
N TYR A 182 -13.28 6.37 9.42
CA TYR A 182 -14.09 7.46 8.87
C TYR A 182 -15.37 7.71 9.69
N SER A 183 -16.09 6.65 10.09
CA SER A 183 -17.31 6.78 10.90
C SER A 183 -17.07 7.40 12.28
N LEU A 184 -15.87 7.27 12.85
CA LEU A 184 -15.51 7.91 14.12
C LEU A 184 -15.27 9.43 13.96
N PHE A 185 -14.95 9.88 12.75
CA PHE A 185 -14.68 11.29 12.44
C PHE A 185 -15.87 12.01 11.79
N LYS A 186 -16.95 11.29 11.47
CA LYS A 186 -18.20 11.86 10.97
C LYS A 186 -18.97 12.45 12.16
N VAL A 187 -18.89 13.77 12.32
CA VAL A 187 -19.83 14.59 13.11
C VAL A 187 -20.94 15.02 12.18
#